data_AF-A0A1G0DR99-F1
#
_entry.id   AF-A0A1G0DR99-F1
#
_cell.length_a   1.000
_cell.length_b   1.000
_cell.length_c   1.000
_cell.angle_alpha   90.00
_cell.angle_beta   90.00
_cell.angle_gamma   90.00
#
_symmetry.space_group_name_H-M   'P 1'
#
loop_
_entity.id
_entity.type
_entity.pdbx_description
1 polymer ?
#
loop_
_entity_poly.entity_id
_entity_poly.type
_entity_poly.pdbx_seq_one_letter_code
_entity_poly.pdbx_strand_id
1 'polypeptide(L)'
;MKHGAAMSDAALSAYWPDLGRVVEGLRRIGRGSVADALIEVVAAGCSSSEIIGGAGCLLHEHRALRAEIDVAESAAWADVMKDYYRAFPGTRLRHWISALFD
;
A
#
# COMPACT_ATOMS: atom_id res chain seq x y z
N MET A 1 21.41 -18.23 11.30
CA MET A 1 20.66 -16.98 11.10
C MET A 1 20.59 -16.71 9.60
N LYS A 2 19.44 -17.01 8.97
CA LYS A 2 19.26 -16.75 7.54
C LYS A 2 19.19 -15.22 7.37
N HIS A 3 20.18 -14.65 6.70
CA HIS A 3 20.10 -13.29 6.18
C HIS A 3 19.08 -13.34 5.03
N GLY A 4 17.79 -13.35 5.35
CA GLY A 4 16.77 -13.00 4.37
C GLY A 4 17.07 -11.56 3.98
N ALA A 5 17.37 -11.32 2.70
CA ALA A 5 17.57 -9.97 2.22
C ALA A 5 16.35 -9.14 2.62
N ALA A 6 16.55 -8.14 3.49
CA ALA A 6 15.47 -7.23 3.86
C ALA A 6 14.98 -6.54 2.58
N MET A 7 13.67 -6.53 2.36
CA MET A 7 13.10 -5.77 1.25
C MET A 7 13.49 -4.29 1.44
N SER A 8 14.17 -3.71 0.46
CA SER A 8 14.54 -2.29 0.46
C SER A 8 13.60 -1.50 -0.44
N ASP A 9 13.53 -0.19 -0.27
CA ASP A 9 12.77 0.72 -1.14
C ASP A 9 13.10 0.51 -2.64
N ALA A 10 14.38 0.33 -2.95
CA ALA A 10 14.84 0.09 -4.32
C ALA A 10 14.39 -1.27 -4.86
N ALA A 11 14.45 -2.32 -4.03
CA ALA A 11 13.95 -3.64 -4.40
C ALA A 11 12.43 -3.64 -4.59
N LEU A 12 11.70 -2.96 -3.71
CA LEU A 12 10.27 -2.77 -3.81
C LEU A 12 9.91 -2.01 -5.10
N SER A 13 10.60 -0.92 -5.40
CA SER A 13 10.34 -0.12 -6.61
C SER A 13 10.61 -0.88 -7.90
N ALA A 14 11.54 -1.84 -7.89
CA ALA A 14 11.79 -2.71 -9.02
C ALA A 14 10.71 -3.80 -9.18
N TYR A 15 10.20 -4.34 -8.07
CA TYR A 15 9.20 -5.40 -8.06
C TYR A 15 7.77 -4.89 -8.29
N TRP A 16 7.41 -3.79 -7.61
CA TRP A 16 6.10 -3.14 -7.67
C TRP A 16 6.26 -1.62 -7.73
N PRO A 17 6.48 -1.05 -8.93
CA PRO A 17 6.83 0.36 -9.11
C PRO A 17 5.82 1.35 -8.51
N ASP A 18 4.52 1.09 -8.63
CA ASP A 18 3.48 1.98 -8.11
C ASP A 18 3.50 2.05 -6.58
N LEU A 19 3.68 0.89 -5.91
CA LEU A 19 3.82 0.87 -4.45
C LEU A 19 5.13 1.54 -4.00
N GLY A 20 6.22 1.38 -4.77
CA GLY A 20 7.47 2.09 -4.53
C GLY A 20 7.31 3.62 -4.57
N ARG A 21 6.55 4.15 -5.53
CA ARG A 21 6.22 5.59 -5.60
C ARG A 21 5.40 6.06 -4.41
N VAL A 22 4.43 5.26 -3.97
CA VAL A 22 3.65 5.60 -2.76
C VAL A 22 4.55 5.67 -1.53
N VAL A 23 5.44 4.69 -1.35
CA VAL A 23 6.44 4.68 -0.27
C VAL A 23 7.31 5.93 -0.31
N GLU A 24 7.80 6.31 -1.49
CA GLU A 24 8.60 7.54 -1.65
C GLU A 24 7.82 8.80 -1.24
N GLY A 25 6.59 8.95 -1.72
CA GLY A 25 5.72 10.08 -1.37
C GLY A 25 5.45 10.15 0.12
N LEU A 26 5.16 9.01 0.76
CA LEU A 26 4.95 8.92 2.21
C LEU A 26 6.20 9.31 3.00
N ARG A 27 7.39 8.87 2.58
CA ARG A 27 8.65 9.28 3.22
C ARG A 27 8.87 10.79 3.09
N ARG A 28 8.58 11.36 1.91
CA ARG A 28 8.75 12.80 1.65
C ARG A 28 7.93 13.69 2.58
N ILE A 29 6.71 13.26 2.91
CA ILE A 29 5.83 13.97 3.85
C ILE A 29 6.07 13.58 5.32
N GLY A 30 7.14 12.85 5.63
CA GLY A 30 7.50 12.46 7.00
C GLY A 30 6.66 11.33 7.59
N ARG A 31 5.92 10.56 6.77
CA ARG A 31 5.14 9.39 7.18
C ARG A 31 5.93 8.09 7.02
N GLY A 32 7.18 8.11 7.50
CA GLY A 32 8.13 7.00 7.36
C GLY A 32 7.62 5.67 7.94
N SER A 33 6.92 5.71 9.09
CA SER A 33 6.38 4.48 9.70
C SER A 33 5.35 3.75 8.84
N VAL A 34 4.50 4.49 8.11
CA VAL A 34 3.53 3.89 7.18
C VAL A 34 4.25 3.31 5.97
N ALA A 35 5.27 4.02 5.48
CA ALA A 35 6.12 3.55 4.38
C ALA A 35 6.86 2.25 4.76
N ASP A 36 7.43 2.18 5.97
CA ASP A 36 8.10 1.00 6.48
C ASP A 36 7.12 -0.17 6.66
N ALA A 37 5.93 0.09 7.19
CA ALA A 37 4.89 -0.94 7.33
C ALA A 37 4.45 -1.53 5.97
N LEU A 38 4.37 -0.71 4.91
CA LEU A 38 4.11 -1.22 3.56
C LEU A 38 5.23 -2.16 3.07
N ILE A 39 6.49 -1.81 3.33
CA ILE A 39 7.63 -2.65 2.98
C ILE A 39 7.60 -3.96 3.76
N GLU A 40 7.28 -3.91 5.05
CA GLU A 40 7.15 -5.10 5.90
C GLU A 40 6.06 -6.05 5.39
N VAL A 41 4.90 -5.52 4.99
CA VAL A 41 3.83 -6.33 4.38
C VAL A 41 4.34 -7.09 3.15
N VAL A 42 5.09 -6.41 2.29
CA VAL A 42 5.63 -7.04 1.07
C VAL A 42 6.71 -8.05 1.42
N ALA A 43 7.58 -7.76 2.39
CA ALA A 43 8.64 -8.65 2.83
C ALA A 43 8.12 -9.92 3.52
N ALA A 44 7.02 -9.81 4.26
CA ALA A 44 6.43 -10.91 5.03
C ALA A 44 5.43 -11.75 4.24
N GLY A 45 4.88 -11.22 3.14
CA GLY A 45 3.87 -11.92 2.35
C GLY A 45 4.40 -13.15 1.63
N CYS A 46 3.67 -14.26 1.74
CA CYS A 46 4.01 -15.52 1.08
C CYS A 46 3.42 -15.65 -0.34
N SER A 47 2.40 -14.86 -0.65
CA SER A 47 1.70 -14.87 -1.93
C SER A 47 1.34 -13.46 -2.41
N SER A 48 1.19 -13.29 -3.72
CA SER A 48 0.78 -12.00 -4.31
C SER A 48 -0.56 -11.51 -3.75
N SER A 49 -1.51 -12.41 -3.47
CA SER A 49 -2.81 -12.03 -2.90
C SER A 49 -2.69 -11.52 -1.46
N GLU A 50 -1.84 -12.14 -0.62
CA GLU A 50 -1.58 -11.64 0.74
C GLU A 50 -0.89 -10.28 0.73
N ILE A 51 0.11 -10.12 -0.15
CA ILE A 51 0.82 -8.84 -0.30
C ILE A 51 -0.15 -7.75 -0.75
N ILE A 52 -0.92 -7.98 -1.82
CA ILE A 52 -1.91 -7.02 -2.33
C ILE A 52 -2.96 -6.72 -1.26
N GLY A 53 -3.44 -7.75 -0.56
CA GLY A 53 -4.45 -7.61 0.49
C GLY A 53 -3.96 -6.76 1.66
N GLY A 54 -2.77 -7.04 2.18
CA GLY A 54 -2.17 -6.30 3.29
C GLY A 54 -1.84 -4.87 2.91
N ALA A 55 -1.20 -4.66 1.75
CA ALA A 55 -0.82 -3.32 1.30
C ALA A 55 -2.08 -2.47 1.03
N GLY A 56 -3.08 -3.04 0.35
CA GLY A 56 -4.35 -2.37 0.11
C GLY A 56 -5.12 -2.05 1.39
N CYS A 57 -5.10 -2.92 2.40
CA CYS A 57 -5.72 -2.65 3.71
C CYS A 57 -5.04 -1.46 4.40
N LEU A 58 -3.70 -1.49 4.49
CA LEU A 58 -2.93 -0.43 5.14
C LEU A 58 -3.11 0.92 4.44
N LEU A 59 -3.06 0.94 3.10
CA LEU A 59 -3.37 2.15 2.33
C LEU A 59 -4.82 2.59 2.53
N HIS A 60 -5.78 1.68 2.68
CA HIS A 60 -7.15 2.06 2.94
C HIS A 60 -7.34 2.72 4.32
N GLU A 61 -6.69 2.20 5.35
CA GLU A 61 -6.69 2.75 6.71
C GLU A 61 -6.09 4.16 6.73
N HIS A 62 -5.02 4.38 5.97
CA HIS A 62 -4.32 5.66 5.85
C HIS A 62 -4.75 6.51 4.65
N ARG A 63 -5.96 6.30 4.10
CA ARG A 63 -6.43 6.95 2.86
C ARG A 63 -6.39 8.49 2.88
N ALA A 64 -6.43 9.12 4.05
CA ALA A 64 -6.34 10.58 4.18
C ALA A 64 -4.97 11.11 3.68
N LEU A 65 -3.89 10.34 3.87
CA LEU A 65 -2.53 10.73 3.46
C LEU A 65 -2.41 10.87 1.93
N ARG A 66 -3.29 10.25 1.16
CA ARG A 66 -3.30 10.35 -0.30
C ARG A 66 -3.51 11.80 -0.79
N ALA A 67 -4.19 12.64 -0.01
CA ALA A 67 -4.38 14.05 -0.33
C ALA A 67 -3.16 14.93 0.05
N GLU A 68 -2.25 14.40 0.86
CA GLU A 68 -1.05 15.10 1.36
C GLU A 68 0.18 14.84 0.48
N ILE A 69 0.16 13.78 -0.33
CA ILE A 69 1.25 13.44 -1.26
C ILE A 69 1.04 14.09 -2.64
N ASP A 70 2.12 14.15 -3.41
CA ASP A 70 2.13 14.72 -4.76
C ASP A 70 1.22 13.96 -5.74
N VAL A 71 0.84 14.63 -6.83
CA VAL A 71 -0.17 14.14 -7.79
C VAL A 71 0.22 12.80 -8.41
N ALA A 72 1.51 12.59 -8.71
CA ALA A 72 1.99 11.36 -9.34
C ALA A 72 1.90 10.16 -8.39
N GLU A 73 2.24 10.35 -7.12
CA GLU A 73 2.18 9.34 -6.06
C GLU A 73 0.72 9.07 -5.67
N SER A 74 -0.13 10.09 -5.69
CA SER A 74 -1.57 9.93 -5.50
C SER A 74 -2.24 9.14 -6.63
N ALA A 75 -1.72 9.22 -7.86
CA ALA A 75 -2.14 8.37 -8.97
C ALA A 75 -1.66 6.93 -8.78
N ALA A 76 -0.39 6.73 -8.42
CA ALA A 76 0.16 5.40 -8.11
C ALA A 76 -0.60 4.71 -6.96
N TRP A 77 -0.98 5.46 -5.93
CA TRP A 77 -1.86 4.98 -4.87
C TRP A 77 -3.20 4.46 -5.42
N ALA A 78 -3.81 5.20 -6.35
CA ALA A 78 -5.07 4.80 -6.96
C ALA A 78 -4.93 3.50 -7.74
N ASP A 79 -3.82 3.30 -8.43
CA ASP A 79 -3.54 2.07 -9.19
C ASP A 79 -3.32 0.86 -8.27
N VAL A 80 -2.57 1.02 -7.18
CA VAL A 80 -2.46 -0.03 -6.14
C VAL A 80 -3.82 -0.39 -5.56
N MET A 81 -4.65 0.61 -5.24
CA MET A 81 -6.01 0.37 -4.72
C MET A 81 -6.92 -0.27 -5.77
N LYS A 82 -6.74 0.03 -7.06
CA LYS A 82 -7.49 -0.62 -8.14
C LYS A 82 -7.17 -2.11 -8.22
N ASP A 83 -5.90 -2.49 -8.09
CA ASP A 83 -5.48 -3.89 -8.05
C ASP A 83 -6.02 -4.60 -6.81
N TYR A 84 -5.95 -3.94 -5.65
CA TYR A 84 -6.58 -4.43 -4.43
C TYR A 84 -8.09 -4.70 -4.62
N TYR A 85 -8.84 -3.74 -5.16
CA TYR A 85 -10.28 -3.94 -5.36
C TYR A 85 -10.62 -4.96 -6.43
N ARG A 86 -9.74 -5.18 -7.41
CA ARG A 86 -9.88 -6.26 -8.39
C ARG A 86 -9.69 -7.63 -7.72
N ALA A 87 -8.70 -7.75 -6.84
CA ALA A 87 -8.43 -8.99 -6.09
C ALA A 87 -9.49 -9.26 -4.99
N PHE A 88 -10.04 -8.20 -4.40
CA PHE A 88 -10.98 -8.26 -3.28
C PHE A 88 -12.25 -7.46 -3.57
N PRO A 89 -13.12 -7.89 -4.51
CA PRO A 89 -14.28 -7.11 -4.95
C PRO A 89 -15.30 -6.85 -3.82
N GLY A 90 -15.39 -7.73 -2.82
CA GLY A 90 -16.34 -7.63 -1.70
C GLY A 90 -16.00 -6.55 -0.65
N THR A 91 -14.77 -6.02 -0.64
CA THR A 91 -14.36 -5.02 0.37
C THR A 91 -15.00 -3.66 0.12
N ARG A 92 -15.23 -3.29 -1.14
CA ARG A 92 -15.99 -2.06 -1.49
C ARG A 92 -17.39 -2.04 -0.87
N LEU A 93 -18.07 -3.18 -0.87
CA LEU A 93 -19.44 -3.28 -0.38
C LEU A 93 -19.51 -3.16 1.14
N ARG A 94 -18.62 -3.85 1.87
CA ARG A 94 -18.54 -3.73 3.34
C ARG A 94 -18.21 -2.30 3.79
N HIS A 95 -17.31 -1.62 3.08
CA HIS A 95 -16.90 -0.27 3.46
C HIS A 95 -17.97 0.78 3.12
N TRP A 96 -18.69 0.62 2.00
CA TRP A 96 -19.85 1.47 1.71
C TRP A 96 -20.94 1.34 2.78
N ILE A 97 -21.20 0.12 3.26
CA ILE A 97 -22.14 -0.11 4.36
C ILE A 97 -21.63 0.55 5.65
N SER A 98 -20.37 0.35 6.05
CA SER A 98 -19.82 0.98 7.27
C SER A 98 -19.88 2.52 7.21
N ALA A 99 -19.57 3.12 6.06
CA ALA A 99 -19.61 4.58 5.88
C ALA A 99 -21.03 5.19 5.89
N LEU A 100 -22.08 4.37 5.85
CA LEU A 100 -23.47 4.83 6.02
C LEU A 100 -23.92 4.84 7.48
N PHE A 101 -23.18 4.18 8.37
CA PHE A 101 -23.52 4.02 9.78
C PHE A 101 -22.58 4.80 10.73
N ASP A 102 -21.57 5.49 10.18
CA ASP A 102 -20.74 6.51 10.85
C ASP A 102 -21.19 7.92 10.43
#